data_AF-A0A7G2CB76-F1
#
_entry.id   AF-A0A7G2CB76-F1
#
_cell.length_a   1.000
_cell.length_b   1.000
_cell.length_c   1.000
_cell.angle_alpha   90.00
_cell.angle_beta   90.00
_cell.angle_gamma   90.00
#
_symmetry.space_group_name_H-M   'P 1'
#
loop_
_entity.id
_entity.type
_entity.pdbx_description
1 polymer ?
#
loop_
_entity_poly.entity_id
_entity_poly.type
_entity_poly.pdbx_seq_one_letter_code
_entity_poly.pdbx_strand_id
1 'polypeptide(L)'
;MKSIFVRQKRELKEALMENATLRKEHSDYERETTATIQKAQQELVDALEMRRKELLDKYYDLSTCECDLIGLYKYCKVYRVPEDVRVSVLAYDTREELTLPATLEDDVRGGSVGEFLEWMVVPLPGLKTIIGNYDIAAHFYVQYKKGIVPLPLLKSYCKDYGVKGQYTFTKEDLLTVTAVGTCLEYFTTVLPLLGEVTGVRFPDVGQYTLPEDPRTMIGGGSAGEFLTTVVDLMPEQNYMDGFYKRYQEYYLAYRAGDISHDVLKVFGHGRESDELWVGTAEQLSAGIRPAEYCETMLPLISIVTTIGVGPEIDTIDWCATLPERITAVSVIMCSAVTDFTPLLAMKGLNKVWHNEETHPSFKTIIDQLVNKGVTLEEWQP
;
A
#
# COMPACT_ATOMS: atom_id res chain seq x y z
N MET A 1 -11.72 89.63 29.89
CA MET A 1 -10.41 88.97 30.01
C MET A 1 -10.19 88.27 31.36
N LYS A 2 -10.35 88.95 32.51
CA LYS A 2 -10.15 88.31 33.84
C LYS A 2 -11.08 87.12 34.17
N SER A 3 -12.35 87.11 33.75
CA SER A 3 -13.27 86.00 34.07
C SER A 3 -12.99 84.72 33.28
N ILE A 4 -12.48 84.84 32.06
CA ILE A 4 -12.13 83.71 31.18
C ILE A 4 -10.93 82.95 31.75
N PHE A 5 -9.92 83.68 32.23
CA PHE A 5 -8.71 83.07 32.80
C PHE A 5 -8.99 82.32 34.11
N VAL A 6 -9.91 82.84 34.94
CA VAL A 6 -10.35 82.16 36.17
C VAL A 6 -11.12 80.88 35.86
N ARG A 7 -11.96 80.89 34.81
CA ARG A 7 -12.70 79.73 34.35
C ARG A 7 -11.77 78.65 33.78
N GLN A 8 -10.87 79.02 32.88
CA GLN A 8 -9.88 78.10 32.29
C GLN A 8 -8.97 77.47 33.34
N LYS A 9 -8.55 78.23 34.37
CA LYS A 9 -7.75 77.69 35.48
C LYS A 9 -8.51 76.67 36.32
N ARG A 10 -9.83 76.84 36.48
CA ARG A 10 -10.69 75.89 37.19
C ARG A 10 -10.86 74.61 36.38
N GLU A 11 -11.21 74.75 35.10
CA GLU A 11 -11.38 73.64 34.16
C GLU A 11 -10.07 72.82 34.04
N LEU A 12 -8.91 73.47 33.96
CA LEU A 12 -7.62 72.78 33.95
C LEU A 12 -7.35 72.00 35.25
N LYS A 13 -7.73 72.54 36.40
CA LYS A 13 -7.56 71.87 37.69
C LYS A 13 -8.48 70.66 37.83
N GLU A 14 -9.72 70.78 37.35
CA GLU A 14 -10.69 69.68 37.29
C GLU A 14 -10.21 68.58 36.35
N ALA A 15 -9.76 68.92 35.14
CA ALA A 15 -9.21 67.97 34.18
C ALA A 15 -7.95 67.25 34.70
N LEU A 16 -7.09 67.93 35.47
CA LEU A 16 -5.92 67.31 36.10
C LEU A 16 -6.32 66.33 37.21
N MET A 17 -7.34 66.64 38.02
CA MET A 17 -7.86 65.70 39.01
C MET A 17 -8.52 64.50 38.35
N GLU A 18 -9.32 64.70 37.30
CA GLU A 18 -9.96 63.63 36.54
C GLU A 18 -8.93 62.72 35.86
N ASN A 19 -7.87 63.28 35.26
CA ASN A 19 -6.79 62.50 34.68
C ASN A 19 -6.03 61.68 35.74
N ALA A 20 -5.81 62.23 36.93
CA ALA A 20 -5.19 61.52 38.04
C ALA A 20 -6.07 60.34 38.53
N THR A 21 -7.39 60.55 38.62
CA THR A 21 -8.35 59.49 38.95
C THR A 21 -8.35 58.39 37.89
N LEU A 22 -8.46 58.75 36.61
CA LEU A 22 -8.47 57.78 35.50
C LEU A 22 -7.17 56.96 35.41
N ARG A 23 -6.01 57.59 35.64
CA ARG A 23 -4.72 56.86 35.69
C ARG A 23 -4.68 55.85 36.83
N LYS A 24 -5.26 56.20 37.98
CA LYS A 24 -5.34 55.29 39.12
C LYS A 24 -6.28 54.13 38.82
N GLU A 25 -7.48 54.40 38.31
CA GLU A 25 -8.45 53.37 37.92
C GLU A 25 -7.89 52.42 36.86
N HIS A 26 -7.18 52.95 35.85
CA HIS A 26 -6.51 52.14 34.85
C HIS A 26 -5.43 51.25 35.46
N SER A 27 -4.59 51.81 36.34
CA SER A 27 -3.54 51.02 37.01
C SER A 27 -4.11 49.95 37.94
N ASP A 28 -5.22 50.22 38.62
CA ASP A 28 -5.90 49.25 39.47
C ASP A 28 -6.55 48.15 38.62
N TYR A 29 -7.19 48.52 37.49
CA TYR A 29 -7.76 47.58 36.52
C TYR A 29 -6.70 46.67 35.89
N GLU A 30 -5.56 47.21 35.45
CA GLU A 30 -4.44 46.43 34.90
C GLU A 30 -3.90 45.43 35.93
N ARG A 31 -3.81 45.83 37.21
CA ARG A 31 -3.36 44.95 38.28
C ARG A 31 -4.36 43.82 38.54
N GLU A 32 -5.65 44.14 38.59
CA GLU A 32 -6.72 43.16 38.83
C GLU A 32 -6.86 42.16 37.67
N THR A 33 -6.81 42.65 36.43
CA THR A 33 -6.83 41.78 35.23
C THR A 33 -5.59 40.88 35.17
N THR A 34 -4.41 41.42 35.45
CA THR A 34 -3.17 40.60 35.51
C THR A 34 -3.27 39.52 36.60
N ALA A 35 -3.74 39.87 37.80
CA ALA A 35 -3.92 38.90 38.88
C ALA A 35 -4.94 37.81 38.53
N THR A 36 -6.03 38.18 37.84
CA THR A 36 -7.06 37.24 37.38
C THR A 36 -6.51 36.28 36.33
N ILE A 37 -5.73 36.78 35.36
CA ILE A 37 -5.08 35.96 34.34
C ILE A 37 -4.10 34.97 34.99
N GLN A 38 -3.26 35.44 35.91
CA GLN A 38 -2.31 34.57 36.62
C GLN A 38 -3.02 33.48 37.42
N LYS A 39 -4.13 33.81 38.10
CA LYS A 39 -4.93 32.83 38.83
C LYS A 39 -5.53 31.78 37.88
N ALA A 40 -6.12 32.20 36.77
CA ALA A 40 -6.69 31.28 35.78
C ALA A 40 -5.61 30.37 35.15
N GLN A 41 -4.41 30.90 34.91
CA GLN A 41 -3.26 30.12 34.44
C GLN A 41 -2.85 29.05 35.46
N GLN A 42 -2.78 29.40 36.75
CA GLN A 42 -2.45 28.45 37.81
C GLN A 42 -3.51 27.36 37.94
N GLU A 43 -4.80 27.73 37.96
CA GLU A 43 -5.90 26.77 38.03
C GLU A 43 -5.90 25.80 36.84
N LEU A 44 -5.53 26.28 35.64
CA LEU A 44 -5.37 25.42 34.48
C LEU A 44 -4.21 24.43 34.65
N VAL A 45 -3.04 24.89 35.12
CA VAL A 45 -1.88 24.02 35.38
C VAL A 45 -2.23 22.94 36.42
N ASP A 46 -2.88 23.32 37.51
CA ASP A 46 -3.28 22.38 38.56
C ASP A 46 -4.30 21.35 38.04
N ALA A 47 -5.24 21.76 37.19
CA ALA A 47 -6.20 20.87 36.55
C ALA A 47 -5.54 19.88 35.58
N LEU A 48 -4.57 20.32 34.78
CA LEU A 48 -3.82 19.45 33.87
C LEU A 48 -2.96 18.43 34.64
N GLU A 49 -2.31 18.84 35.73
CA GLU A 49 -1.51 17.95 36.58
C GLU A 49 -2.40 16.92 37.31
N MET A 50 -3.58 17.33 37.78
CA MET A 50 -4.57 16.40 38.33
C MET A 50 -5.00 15.37 37.27
N ARG A 51 -5.27 15.83 36.05
CA ARG A 51 -5.65 14.96 34.94
C ARG A 51 -4.55 13.97 34.58
N ARG A 52 -3.29 14.40 34.58
CA ARG A 52 -2.12 13.54 34.37
C ARG A 52 -2.06 12.41 35.40
N LYS A 53 -2.27 12.73 36.68
CA LYS A 53 -2.28 11.73 37.77
C LYS A 53 -3.41 10.71 37.61
N GLU A 54 -4.62 11.17 37.27
CA GLU A 54 -5.75 10.27 36.99
C GLU A 54 -5.45 9.28 35.85
N LEU A 55 -4.76 9.75 34.80
CA LEU A 55 -4.37 8.89 33.68
C LEU A 55 -3.30 7.88 34.08
N LEU A 56 -2.29 8.28 34.85
CA LEU A 56 -1.28 7.37 35.37
C LEU A 56 -1.91 6.30 36.27
N ASP A 57 -2.74 6.71 37.23
CA ASP A 57 -3.40 5.76 38.15
C ASP A 57 -4.26 4.71 37.42
N LYS A 58 -4.82 5.08 36.26
CA LYS A 58 -5.73 4.22 35.51
C LYS A 58 -5.04 3.36 34.46
N TYR A 59 -4.03 3.89 33.79
CA TYR A 59 -3.45 3.28 32.59
C TYR A 59 -1.99 2.89 32.74
N TYR A 60 -1.28 3.32 33.78
CA TYR A 60 0.12 2.95 34.00
C TYR A 60 0.23 1.84 35.05
N ASP A 61 0.88 0.74 34.68
CA ASP A 61 1.15 -0.38 35.58
C ASP A 61 2.51 -0.18 36.26
N LEU A 62 2.49 0.02 37.58
CA LEU A 62 3.69 0.20 38.40
C LEU A 62 4.58 -1.04 38.46
N SER A 63 4.05 -2.23 38.19
CA SER A 63 4.80 -3.48 38.25
C SER A 63 5.65 -3.73 37.01
N THR A 64 5.16 -3.30 35.85
CA THR A 64 5.87 -3.42 34.55
C THR A 64 6.52 -2.12 34.12
N CYS A 65 6.12 -0.99 34.69
CA CYS A 65 6.48 0.37 34.25
C CYS A 65 6.02 0.67 32.81
N GLU A 66 4.83 0.21 32.46
CA GLU A 66 4.25 0.32 31.12
C GLU A 66 2.82 0.87 31.16
N CYS A 67 2.45 1.65 30.14
CA CYS A 67 1.08 2.09 29.92
C CYS A 67 0.24 1.07 29.14
N ASP A 68 -1.05 0.95 29.46
CA ASP A 68 -2.05 0.41 28.53
C ASP A 68 -2.28 1.42 27.39
N LEU A 69 -1.47 1.31 26.33
CA LEU A 69 -1.48 2.23 25.20
C LEU A 69 -2.83 2.27 24.48
N ILE A 70 -3.50 1.11 24.34
CA ILE A 70 -4.79 1.02 23.64
C ILE A 70 -5.90 1.66 24.49
N GLY A 71 -5.94 1.34 25.79
CA GLY A 71 -6.88 1.95 26.72
C GLY A 71 -6.70 3.45 26.83
N LEU A 72 -5.44 3.91 26.91
CA LEU A 72 -5.09 5.32 26.94
C LEU A 72 -5.51 6.03 25.64
N TYR A 73 -5.25 5.44 24.46
CA TYR A 73 -5.68 5.98 23.17
C TYR A 73 -7.19 6.19 23.09
N LYS A 74 -7.96 5.16 23.41
CA LYS A 74 -9.43 5.24 23.43
C LYS A 74 -9.90 6.38 24.34
N TYR A 75 -9.28 6.51 25.52
CA TYR A 75 -9.64 7.55 26.47
C TYR A 75 -9.29 8.95 25.97
N CYS A 76 -8.04 9.16 25.53
CA CYS A 76 -7.57 10.43 25.00
C CYS A 76 -8.44 10.91 23.84
N LYS A 77 -8.86 9.99 22.98
CA LYS A 77 -9.70 10.29 21.83
C LYS A 77 -11.12 10.72 22.22
N VAL A 78 -11.77 9.97 23.12
CA VAL A 78 -13.13 10.27 23.58
C VAL A 78 -13.18 11.61 24.33
N TYR A 79 -12.21 11.84 25.22
CA TYR A 79 -12.20 13.02 26.09
C TYR A 79 -11.36 14.19 25.57
N ARG A 80 -10.81 14.08 24.35
CA ARG A 80 -9.94 15.09 23.72
C ARG A 80 -8.85 15.58 24.67
N VAL A 81 -8.14 14.64 25.28
CA VAL A 81 -7.07 14.95 26.24
C VAL A 81 -6.00 15.77 25.52
N PRO A 82 -5.54 16.90 26.09
CA PRO A 82 -4.46 17.70 25.54
C PRO A 82 -3.19 16.88 25.27
N GLU A 83 -2.50 17.19 24.18
CA GLU A 83 -1.31 16.46 23.74
C GLU A 83 -0.18 16.49 24.77
N ASP A 84 0.06 17.65 25.39
CA ASP A 84 1.06 17.82 26.44
C ASP A 84 0.80 16.90 27.63
N VAL A 85 -0.46 16.76 28.05
CA VAL A 85 -0.85 15.81 29.10
C VAL A 85 -0.61 14.37 28.66
N ARG A 86 -1.07 13.99 27.45
CA ARG A 86 -0.86 12.65 26.89
C ARG A 86 0.63 12.28 26.85
N VAL A 87 1.47 13.14 26.27
CA VAL A 87 2.91 12.91 26.15
C VAL A 87 3.57 12.84 27.53
N SER A 88 3.14 13.67 28.49
CA SER A 88 3.67 13.62 29.85
C SER A 88 3.36 12.34 30.62
N VAL A 89 2.29 11.62 30.25
CA VAL A 89 1.94 10.29 30.78
C VAL A 89 2.83 9.24 30.11
N LEU A 90 2.92 9.27 28.77
CA LEU A 90 3.76 8.34 27.99
C LEU A 90 5.25 8.44 28.33
N ALA A 91 5.72 9.59 28.81
CA ALA A 91 7.10 9.78 29.27
C ALA A 91 7.50 8.89 30.46
N TYR A 92 6.53 8.32 31.20
CA TYR A 92 6.80 7.34 32.26
C TYR A 92 6.96 5.92 31.73
N ASP A 93 6.54 5.66 30.50
CA ASP A 93 6.61 4.34 29.90
C ASP A 93 8.07 4.00 29.55
N THR A 94 8.60 2.96 30.18
CA THR A 94 10.00 2.57 30.03
C THR A 94 10.20 1.40 29.07
N ARG A 95 9.17 0.96 28.35
CA ARG A 95 9.29 -0.20 27.47
C ARG A 95 10.34 0.03 26.39
N GLU A 96 11.19 -0.96 26.19
CA GLU A 96 12.13 -0.97 25.07
C GLU A 96 11.57 -1.75 23.86
N GLU A 97 10.63 -2.65 24.10
CA GLU A 97 10.00 -3.49 23.08
C GLU A 97 8.48 -3.36 23.16
N LEU A 98 7.81 -3.21 22.01
CA LEU A 98 6.35 -3.14 21.93
C LEU A 98 5.84 -4.22 20.98
N THR A 99 4.95 -5.08 21.47
CA THR A 99 4.21 -6.01 20.59
C THR A 99 2.84 -5.44 20.24
N LEU A 100 2.60 -5.17 18.96
CA LEU A 100 1.31 -4.72 18.44
C LEU A 100 0.39 -5.93 18.20
N PRO A 101 -0.85 -5.91 18.73
CA PRO A 101 -1.77 -7.02 18.54
C PRO A 101 -2.22 -7.11 17.08
N ALA A 102 -2.52 -8.33 16.61
CA ALA A 102 -3.09 -8.54 15.28
C ALA A 102 -4.49 -7.88 15.14
N THR A 103 -5.17 -7.64 16.26
CA THR A 103 -6.48 -6.96 16.33
C THR A 103 -6.37 -5.45 16.41
N LEU A 104 -5.18 -4.86 16.21
CA LEU A 104 -4.96 -3.42 16.44
C LEU A 104 -5.96 -2.54 15.67
N GLU A 105 -6.28 -2.86 14.42
CA GLU A 105 -7.28 -2.13 13.62
C GLU A 105 -8.67 -2.11 14.27
N ASP A 106 -9.11 -3.27 14.77
CA ASP A 106 -10.37 -3.41 15.51
C ASP A 106 -10.32 -2.70 16.86
N ASP A 107 -9.15 -2.70 17.50
CA ASP A 107 -8.94 -2.10 18.80
C ASP A 107 -8.91 -0.57 18.74
N VAL A 108 -8.47 0.04 17.64
CA VAL A 108 -8.40 1.51 17.52
C VAL A 108 -9.70 2.14 16.99
N ARG A 109 -10.83 1.40 17.02
CA ARG A 109 -12.18 1.84 16.60
C ARG A 109 -12.46 3.29 16.99
N GLY A 110 -12.62 4.12 15.97
CA GLY A 110 -12.77 5.57 16.10
C GLY A 110 -11.61 6.36 15.47
N GLY A 111 -10.48 5.73 15.13
CA GLY A 111 -9.40 6.31 14.32
C GLY A 111 -8.67 5.29 13.47
N SER A 112 -7.53 5.72 12.92
CA SER A 112 -6.65 4.86 12.13
C SER A 112 -5.48 4.32 12.95
N VAL A 113 -4.86 3.24 12.48
CA VAL A 113 -3.62 2.73 13.07
C VAL A 113 -2.52 3.78 13.01
N GLY A 114 -2.42 4.53 11.91
CA GLY A 114 -1.47 5.63 11.78
C GLY A 114 -1.61 6.69 12.89
N GLU A 115 -2.84 7.06 13.26
CA GLU A 115 -3.08 7.99 14.37
C GLU A 115 -2.67 7.37 15.72
N PHE A 116 -2.98 6.09 15.96
CA PHE A 116 -2.56 5.40 17.18
C PHE A 116 -1.03 5.38 17.31
N LEU A 117 -0.30 5.07 16.23
CA LEU A 117 1.16 5.06 16.24
C LEU A 117 1.72 6.45 16.57
N GLU A 118 1.17 7.49 15.95
CA GLU A 118 1.56 8.88 16.18
C GLU A 118 1.29 9.33 17.62
N TRP A 119 0.14 8.92 18.17
CA TRP A 119 -0.29 9.36 19.51
C TRP A 119 0.33 8.56 20.65
N MET A 120 0.60 7.27 20.46
CA MET A 120 0.96 6.38 21.58
C MET A 120 2.33 5.76 21.45
N VAL A 121 2.79 5.47 20.24
CA VAL A 121 4.02 4.70 20.02
C VAL A 121 5.21 5.62 19.81
N VAL A 122 5.07 6.60 18.92
CA VAL A 122 6.07 7.62 18.63
C VAL A 122 6.60 8.34 19.88
N PRO A 123 5.75 8.75 20.86
CA PRO A 123 6.24 9.52 22.01
C PRO A 123 6.96 8.68 23.06
N LEU A 124 7.07 7.36 22.90
CA LEU A 124 7.69 6.47 23.88
C LEU A 124 9.21 6.69 23.90
N PRO A 125 9.79 7.16 25.03
CA PRO A 125 11.19 7.61 25.06
C PRO A 125 12.21 6.47 25.01
N GLY A 126 11.84 5.28 25.49
CA GLY A 126 12.72 4.11 25.58
C GLY A 126 12.57 3.11 24.44
N LEU A 127 11.62 3.31 23.53
CA LEU A 127 11.24 2.29 22.55
C LEU A 127 12.34 2.08 21.51
N LYS A 128 12.82 0.84 21.41
CA LYS A 128 13.85 0.42 20.46
C LYS A 128 13.29 -0.52 19.39
N THR A 129 12.37 -1.39 19.78
CA THR A 129 11.86 -2.48 18.95
C THR A 129 10.34 -2.50 18.94
N ILE A 130 9.75 -2.78 17.78
CA ILE A 130 8.32 -3.00 17.61
C ILE A 130 8.13 -4.34 16.90
N ILE A 131 7.31 -5.19 17.46
CA ILE A 131 7.00 -6.55 17.00
C ILE A 131 5.50 -6.60 16.69
N GLY A 132 5.06 -7.33 15.67
CA GLY A 132 3.62 -7.52 15.39
C GLY A 132 3.18 -6.91 14.06
N ASN A 133 1.87 -6.61 13.94
CA ASN A 133 1.16 -6.48 12.65
C ASN A 133 1.99 -5.80 11.56
N TYR A 134 2.29 -6.56 10.51
CA TYR A 134 3.27 -6.22 9.46
C TYR A 134 2.63 -5.37 8.36
N ASP A 135 1.30 -5.22 8.31
CA ASP A 135 0.62 -4.44 7.27
C ASP A 135 0.67 -2.91 7.51
N ILE A 136 1.61 -2.41 8.32
CA ILE A 136 1.72 -0.99 8.71
C ILE A 136 3.07 -0.36 8.36
N ALA A 137 3.91 -1.05 7.57
CA ALA A 137 5.21 -0.51 7.12
C ALA A 137 5.06 0.83 6.37
N ALA A 138 4.00 0.98 5.57
CA ALA A 138 3.65 2.24 4.93
C ALA A 138 3.41 3.37 5.95
N HIS A 139 2.68 3.09 7.03
CA HIS A 139 2.42 4.07 8.10
C HIS A 139 3.68 4.47 8.86
N PHE A 140 4.58 3.53 9.17
CA PHE A 140 5.86 3.84 9.80
C PHE A 140 6.76 4.67 8.89
N TYR A 141 6.81 4.36 7.59
CA TYR A 141 7.51 5.17 6.61
C TYR A 141 6.97 6.61 6.56
N VAL A 142 5.65 6.80 6.61
CA VAL A 142 5.04 8.13 6.64
C VAL A 142 5.53 8.94 7.84
N GLN A 143 5.58 8.33 9.03
CA GLN A 143 6.08 9.00 10.23
C GLN A 143 7.59 9.26 10.17
N TYR A 144 8.35 8.36 9.54
CA TYR A 144 9.77 8.60 9.25
C TYR A 144 9.98 9.80 8.32
N LYS A 145 9.20 9.90 7.25
CA LYS A 145 9.25 11.03 6.29
C LYS A 145 8.88 12.37 6.93
N LYS A 146 8.00 12.36 7.93
CA LYS A 146 7.67 13.54 8.74
C LYS A 146 8.76 13.92 9.75
N GLY A 147 9.84 13.13 9.88
CA GLY A 147 10.91 13.35 10.86
C GLY A 147 10.54 12.95 12.29
N ILE A 148 9.43 12.23 12.45
CA ILE A 148 8.87 11.86 13.76
C ILE A 148 9.47 10.52 14.21
N VAL A 149 9.46 9.51 13.34
CA VAL A 149 10.11 8.22 13.60
C VAL A 149 11.57 8.29 13.13
N PRO A 150 12.56 7.99 13.98
CA PRO A 150 13.95 7.97 13.55
C PRO A 150 14.26 6.70 12.74
N LEU A 151 15.21 6.78 11.80
CA LEU A 151 15.60 5.66 10.94
C LEU A 151 15.93 4.36 11.69
N PRO A 152 16.63 4.36 12.85
CA PRO A 152 16.88 3.13 13.62
C PRO A 152 15.60 2.40 14.05
N LEU A 153 14.54 3.14 14.39
CA LEU A 153 13.26 2.55 14.79
C LEU A 153 12.52 1.98 13.58
N LEU A 154 12.54 2.67 12.44
CA LEU A 154 12.03 2.13 11.17
C LEU A 154 12.75 0.83 10.79
N LYS A 155 14.10 0.81 10.89
CA LYS A 155 14.90 -0.40 10.63
C LYS A 155 14.55 -1.53 11.57
N SER A 156 14.37 -1.26 12.86
CA SER A 156 13.99 -2.28 13.83
C SER A 156 12.63 -2.89 13.52
N TYR A 157 11.65 -2.08 13.10
CA TYR A 157 10.34 -2.56 12.69
C TYR A 157 10.42 -3.45 11.44
N CYS A 158 11.20 -3.03 10.43
CA CYS A 158 11.35 -3.78 9.19
C CYS A 158 12.16 -5.08 9.33
N LYS A 159 13.02 -5.19 10.36
CA LYS A 159 13.97 -6.30 10.51
C LYS A 159 13.31 -7.68 10.60
N ASP A 160 12.20 -7.79 11.31
CA ASP A 160 11.47 -9.05 11.50
C ASP A 160 10.30 -9.20 10.52
N TYR A 161 10.21 -8.29 9.55
CA TYR A 161 9.27 -8.37 8.45
C TYR A 161 9.79 -9.39 7.43
N GLY A 162 9.17 -10.57 7.37
CA GLY A 162 9.53 -11.56 6.34
C GLY A 162 9.51 -13.02 6.72
N VAL A 163 8.97 -13.40 7.89
CA VAL A 163 8.73 -14.82 8.24
C VAL A 163 7.89 -15.57 7.17
N LYS A 164 7.20 -14.84 6.27
CA LYS A 164 6.43 -15.38 5.15
C LYS A 164 7.07 -15.22 3.76
N GLY A 165 8.26 -14.65 3.63
CA GLY A 165 8.97 -14.43 2.34
C GLY A 165 8.27 -13.48 1.36
N GLN A 166 7.11 -12.91 1.72
CA GLN A 166 6.29 -12.07 0.84
C GLN A 166 5.96 -10.74 1.51
N TYR A 167 6.15 -9.64 0.78
CA TYR A 167 5.68 -8.30 1.12
C TYR A 167 4.38 -8.00 0.38
N THR A 168 3.33 -7.59 1.10
CA THR A 168 2.04 -7.21 0.48
C THR A 168 1.94 -5.69 0.44
N PHE A 169 1.72 -5.13 -0.75
CA PHE A 169 1.56 -3.69 -0.96
C PHE A 169 0.17 -3.40 -1.53
N THR A 170 -0.73 -2.93 -0.68
CA THR A 170 -2.12 -2.66 -1.04
C THR A 170 -2.28 -1.29 -1.73
N LYS A 171 -3.47 -1.04 -2.27
CA LYS A 171 -3.87 0.29 -2.75
C LYS A 171 -3.97 1.31 -1.62
N GLU A 172 -4.30 0.88 -0.40
CA GLU A 172 -4.29 1.76 0.76
C GLU A 172 -2.86 2.20 1.10
N ASP A 173 -1.90 1.27 1.03
CA ASP A 173 -0.47 1.59 1.20
C ASP A 173 -0.02 2.58 0.14
N LEU A 174 -0.37 2.35 -1.13
CA LEU A 174 -0.11 3.26 -2.25
C LEU A 174 -0.58 4.69 -1.94
N LEU A 175 -1.84 4.86 -1.54
CA LEU A 175 -2.39 6.18 -1.20
C LEU A 175 -1.70 6.80 0.03
N THR A 176 -1.36 5.97 1.00
CA THR A 176 -0.67 6.39 2.24
C THR A 176 0.74 6.90 1.96
N VAL A 177 1.54 6.17 1.19
CA VAL A 177 2.94 6.56 0.89
C VAL A 177 3.00 7.75 -0.07
N THR A 178 2.06 7.83 -1.01
CA THR A 178 2.02 8.93 -1.99
C THR A 178 1.59 10.27 -1.37
N ALA A 179 1.03 10.25 -0.16
CA ALA A 179 0.75 11.47 0.60
C ALA A 179 2.02 12.20 1.08
N VAL A 180 3.18 11.53 1.13
CA VAL A 180 4.44 12.09 1.67
C VAL A 180 5.66 11.92 0.75
N GLY A 181 5.50 11.30 -0.42
CA GLY A 181 6.58 10.99 -1.34
C GLY A 181 6.10 10.19 -2.54
N THR A 182 6.98 9.42 -3.17
CA THR A 182 6.64 8.52 -4.28
C THR A 182 6.74 7.05 -3.86
N CYS A 183 6.07 6.15 -4.59
CA CYS A 183 6.24 4.71 -4.37
C CYS A 183 7.66 4.23 -4.59
N LEU A 184 8.35 4.80 -5.59
CA LEU A 184 9.75 4.50 -5.84
C LEU A 184 10.63 4.84 -4.62
N GLU A 185 10.42 6.02 -4.02
CA GLU A 185 11.12 6.41 -2.79
C GLU A 185 10.79 5.48 -1.61
N TYR A 186 9.51 5.10 -1.48
CA TYR A 186 9.09 4.15 -0.45
C TYR A 186 9.82 2.81 -0.58
N PHE A 187 9.77 2.17 -1.76
CA PHE A 187 10.37 0.85 -1.96
C PHE A 187 11.90 0.91 -1.85
N THR A 188 12.56 1.95 -2.37
CA THR A 188 14.01 2.12 -2.20
C THR A 188 14.43 2.32 -0.74
N THR A 189 13.53 2.86 0.10
CA THR A 189 13.79 3.04 1.53
C THR A 189 13.48 1.78 2.33
N VAL A 190 12.32 1.16 2.08
CA VAL A 190 11.75 0.13 2.95
C VAL A 190 12.12 -1.27 2.50
N LEU A 191 12.06 -1.59 1.21
CA LEU A 191 12.30 -2.95 0.72
C LEU A 191 13.68 -3.50 1.14
N PRO A 192 14.79 -2.73 1.09
CA PRO A 192 16.09 -3.19 1.59
C PRO A 192 16.14 -3.50 3.09
N LEU A 193 15.18 -2.98 3.86
CA LEU A 193 15.07 -3.24 5.30
C LEU A 193 14.29 -4.52 5.59
N LEU A 194 13.55 -5.04 4.61
CA LEU A 194 12.77 -6.29 4.70
C LEU A 194 13.63 -7.47 4.27
N GLY A 195 14.68 -7.78 5.04
CA GLY A 195 15.80 -8.64 4.61
C GLY A 195 15.44 -10.08 4.23
N GLU A 196 14.25 -10.58 4.60
CA GLU A 196 13.77 -11.93 4.26
C GLU A 196 12.71 -11.95 3.16
N VAL A 197 12.37 -10.80 2.57
CA VAL A 197 11.36 -10.72 1.49
C VAL A 197 11.96 -11.21 0.18
N THR A 198 11.36 -12.26 -0.38
CA THR A 198 11.69 -12.82 -1.70
C THR A 198 10.60 -12.53 -2.73
N GLY A 199 9.47 -11.96 -2.36
CA GLY A 199 8.48 -11.52 -3.34
C GLY A 199 7.60 -10.37 -2.89
N VAL A 200 7.09 -9.63 -3.87
CA VAL A 200 6.17 -8.51 -3.66
C VAL A 200 4.83 -8.83 -4.30
N ARG A 201 3.76 -8.67 -3.51
CA ARG A 201 2.39 -8.91 -3.93
C ARG A 201 1.58 -7.63 -3.95
N PHE A 202 0.85 -7.44 -5.03
CA PHE A 202 -0.04 -6.32 -5.28
C PHE A 202 -1.50 -6.85 -5.34
N PRO A 203 -2.19 -7.01 -4.20
CA PRO A 203 -3.49 -7.67 -4.15
C PRO A 203 -4.62 -6.90 -4.85
N ASP A 204 -4.51 -5.58 -5.00
CA ASP A 204 -5.48 -4.73 -5.69
C ASP A 204 -5.23 -4.74 -7.20
N VAL A 205 -5.41 -5.92 -7.79
CA VAL A 205 -4.89 -6.27 -9.11
C VAL A 205 -5.20 -5.20 -10.18
N GLY A 206 -4.15 -4.64 -10.79
CA GLY A 206 -4.27 -3.63 -11.85
C GLY A 206 -4.67 -2.22 -11.39
N GLN A 207 -4.68 -1.94 -10.08
CA GLN A 207 -5.13 -0.65 -9.52
C GLN A 207 -4.00 0.25 -9.01
N TYR A 208 -2.78 0.08 -9.50
CA TYR A 208 -1.58 0.81 -9.06
C TYR A 208 -1.14 1.91 -10.03
N THR A 209 -1.71 1.93 -11.23
CA THR A 209 -1.41 2.89 -12.30
C THR A 209 -2.64 3.74 -12.64
N LEU A 210 -2.43 4.82 -13.39
CA LEU A 210 -3.55 5.66 -13.84
C LEU A 210 -4.42 4.88 -14.85
N PRO A 211 -5.77 4.94 -14.74
CA PRO A 211 -6.66 4.23 -15.66
C PRO A 211 -6.45 4.60 -17.14
N GLU A 212 -6.10 5.86 -17.40
CA GLU A 212 -5.88 6.41 -18.74
C GLU A 212 -4.47 6.16 -19.26
N ASP A 213 -3.51 5.88 -18.37
CA ASP A 213 -2.11 5.64 -18.70
C ASP A 213 -1.47 4.59 -17.77
N PRO A 214 -1.52 3.30 -18.16
CA PRO A 214 -0.93 2.20 -17.41
C PRO A 214 0.59 2.28 -17.23
N ARG A 215 1.27 3.24 -17.87
CA ARG A 215 2.72 3.48 -17.73
C ARG A 215 3.05 4.41 -16.57
N THR A 216 2.05 5.10 -16.03
CA THR A 216 2.21 6.07 -14.96
C THR A 216 1.64 5.54 -13.66
N MET A 217 2.44 5.54 -12.60
CA MET A 217 2.02 5.16 -11.25
C MET A 217 1.01 6.16 -10.67
N ILE A 218 0.06 5.69 -9.87
CA ILE A 218 -0.73 6.58 -9.01
C ILE A 218 0.23 7.26 -8.03
N GLY A 219 0.15 8.59 -7.91
CA GLY A 219 1.12 9.40 -7.16
C GLY A 219 2.36 9.82 -7.95
N GLY A 220 2.45 9.44 -9.23
CA GLY A 220 3.47 9.90 -10.17
C GLY A 220 4.69 8.97 -10.29
N GLY A 221 5.41 9.12 -11.41
CA GLY A 221 6.55 8.28 -11.78
C GLY A 221 6.19 7.19 -12.80
N SER A 222 7.21 6.58 -13.40
CA SER A 222 7.05 5.50 -14.37
C SER A 222 6.79 4.17 -13.67
N ALA A 223 5.76 3.44 -14.11
CA ALA A 223 5.52 2.06 -13.69
C ALA A 223 6.70 1.16 -14.07
N GLY A 224 7.32 1.39 -15.23
CA GLY A 224 8.50 0.68 -15.70
C GLY A 224 9.72 0.83 -14.81
N GLU A 225 10.08 2.06 -14.50
CA GLU A 225 11.18 2.40 -13.59
C GLU A 225 10.93 1.83 -12.19
N PHE A 226 9.69 1.96 -11.70
CA PHE A 226 9.28 1.40 -10.42
C PHE A 226 9.48 -0.12 -10.37
N LEU A 227 8.89 -0.85 -11.32
CA LEU A 227 8.97 -2.32 -11.36
C LEU A 227 10.42 -2.80 -11.50
N THR A 228 11.22 -2.14 -12.34
CA THR A 228 12.65 -2.43 -12.51
C THR A 228 13.39 -2.27 -11.18
N THR A 229 13.16 -1.15 -10.48
CA THR A 229 13.78 -0.91 -9.18
C THR A 229 13.37 -1.94 -8.14
N VAL A 230 12.08 -2.30 -8.08
CA VAL A 230 11.61 -3.33 -7.14
C VAL A 230 12.30 -4.67 -7.43
N VAL A 231 12.45 -5.05 -8.70
CA VAL A 231 13.16 -6.27 -9.10
C VAL A 231 14.64 -6.22 -8.70
N ASP A 232 15.31 -5.09 -8.91
CA ASP A 232 16.74 -4.91 -8.59
C ASP A 232 17.03 -4.93 -7.08
N LEU A 233 16.04 -4.59 -6.25
CA LEU A 233 16.15 -4.57 -4.79
C LEU A 233 15.86 -5.94 -4.15
N MET A 234 15.24 -6.88 -4.89
CA MET A 234 14.89 -8.21 -4.40
C MET A 234 16.02 -9.24 -4.66
N PRO A 235 16.13 -10.33 -3.87
CA PRO A 235 17.16 -11.35 -4.06
C PRO A 235 16.98 -12.15 -5.38
N GLU A 236 18.05 -12.80 -5.85
CA GLU A 236 18.00 -13.73 -6.99
C GLU A 236 17.10 -14.93 -6.62
N GLN A 237 16.05 -15.21 -7.41
CA GLN A 237 14.86 -16.04 -7.07
C GLN A 237 13.73 -15.28 -6.37
N ASN A 238 13.41 -14.12 -6.93
CA ASN A 238 12.25 -13.35 -6.52
C ASN A 238 11.03 -13.58 -7.43
N TYR A 239 9.87 -13.16 -6.95
CA TYR A 239 8.65 -13.14 -7.72
C TYR A 239 7.85 -11.88 -7.43
N MET A 240 7.03 -11.49 -8.40
CA MET A 240 6.12 -10.36 -8.27
C MET A 240 4.77 -10.79 -8.82
N ASP A 241 3.70 -10.43 -8.11
CA ASP A 241 2.33 -10.78 -8.53
C ASP A 241 1.36 -9.61 -8.34
N GLY A 242 0.35 -9.54 -9.23
CA GLY A 242 -0.82 -8.69 -9.09
C GLY A 242 -0.69 -7.25 -9.58
N PHE A 243 0.50 -6.77 -9.97
CA PHE A 243 0.65 -5.37 -10.42
C PHE A 243 -0.23 -5.07 -11.64
N TYR A 244 -0.12 -5.89 -12.70
CA TYR A 244 -1.10 -5.97 -13.78
C TYR A 244 -2.01 -7.21 -13.63
N LYS A 245 -3.15 -7.20 -14.31
CA LYS A 245 -4.20 -8.21 -14.14
C LYS A 245 -3.96 -9.50 -14.91
N ARG A 246 -3.33 -9.41 -16.07
CA ARG A 246 -3.22 -10.55 -17.00
C ARG A 246 -1.82 -10.65 -17.63
N TYR A 247 -1.44 -11.85 -18.06
CA TYR A 247 -0.16 -12.09 -18.77
C TYR A 247 0.01 -11.18 -19.98
N GLN A 248 -1.08 -10.93 -20.72
CA GLN A 248 -1.02 -10.05 -21.89
C GLN A 248 -0.64 -8.61 -21.53
N GLU A 249 -1.00 -8.10 -20.36
CA GLU A 249 -0.71 -6.73 -19.96
C GLU A 249 0.79 -6.56 -19.69
N TYR A 250 1.41 -7.52 -19.01
CA TYR A 250 2.87 -7.55 -18.84
C TYR A 250 3.59 -7.67 -20.18
N TYR A 251 3.13 -8.56 -21.06
CA TYR A 251 3.74 -8.71 -22.38
C TYR A 251 3.60 -7.45 -23.24
N LEU A 252 2.44 -6.78 -23.20
CA LEU A 252 2.21 -5.51 -23.90
C LEU A 252 3.14 -4.42 -23.39
N ALA A 253 3.32 -4.30 -22.08
CA ALA A 253 4.27 -3.36 -21.48
C ALA A 253 5.72 -3.68 -21.91
N TYR A 254 6.11 -4.96 -21.92
CA TYR A 254 7.42 -5.39 -22.39
C TYR A 254 7.65 -5.04 -23.87
N ARG A 255 6.66 -5.35 -24.72
CA ARG A 255 6.73 -5.07 -26.16
C ARG A 255 6.79 -3.57 -26.46
N ALA A 256 6.11 -2.76 -25.66
CA ALA A 256 6.17 -1.31 -25.75
C ALA A 256 7.52 -0.72 -25.27
N GLY A 257 8.36 -1.53 -24.62
CA GLY A 257 9.60 -1.08 -23.99
C GLY A 257 9.37 -0.40 -22.63
N ASP A 258 8.16 -0.50 -22.08
CA ASP A 258 7.79 0.09 -20.80
C ASP A 258 8.37 -0.70 -19.62
N ILE A 259 8.55 -2.03 -19.76
CA ILE A 259 9.25 -2.87 -18.77
C ILE A 259 10.36 -3.68 -19.43
N SER A 260 11.37 -4.06 -18.63
CA SER A 260 12.46 -4.91 -19.11
C SER A 260 12.05 -6.39 -19.19
N HIS A 261 12.85 -7.19 -19.91
CA HIS A 261 12.68 -8.64 -19.94
C HIS A 261 12.88 -9.26 -18.54
N ASP A 262 13.74 -8.70 -17.70
CA ASP A 262 13.97 -9.18 -16.34
C ASP A 262 12.73 -8.99 -15.46
N VAL A 263 12.04 -7.84 -15.58
CA VAL A 263 10.74 -7.61 -14.92
C VAL A 263 9.71 -8.63 -15.40
N LEU A 264 9.64 -8.89 -16.71
CA LEU A 264 8.73 -9.89 -17.27
C LEU A 264 9.02 -11.30 -16.73
N LYS A 265 10.30 -11.67 -16.58
CA LYS A 265 10.75 -12.95 -16.04
C LYS A 265 10.31 -13.15 -14.58
N VAL A 266 10.46 -12.13 -13.74
CA VAL A 266 10.07 -12.18 -12.32
C VAL A 266 8.57 -12.44 -12.17
N PHE A 267 7.74 -11.87 -13.04
CA PHE A 267 6.30 -12.14 -13.05
C PHE A 267 5.99 -13.60 -13.44
N GLY A 268 6.75 -14.17 -14.38
CA GLY A 268 6.55 -15.56 -14.84
C GLY A 268 6.70 -16.62 -13.75
N HIS A 269 7.45 -16.33 -12.67
CA HIS A 269 7.68 -17.24 -11.56
C HIS A 269 6.55 -17.27 -10.51
N GLY A 270 5.73 -16.23 -10.42
CA GLY A 270 4.81 -16.02 -9.28
C GLY A 270 3.42 -16.62 -9.42
N ARG A 271 3.06 -17.22 -10.57
CA ARG A 271 1.67 -17.62 -10.86
C ARG A 271 1.48 -19.13 -10.90
N GLU A 272 0.34 -19.57 -10.39
CA GLU A 272 -0.02 -20.99 -10.25
C GLU A 272 -0.87 -21.56 -11.41
N SER A 273 -1.24 -20.72 -12.39
CA SER A 273 -2.08 -21.19 -13.50
C SER A 273 -1.25 -21.93 -14.55
N ASP A 274 -1.70 -23.13 -14.88
CA ASP A 274 -1.14 -24.00 -15.92
C ASP A 274 -1.67 -23.69 -17.33
N GLU A 275 -2.48 -22.64 -17.49
CA GLU A 275 -3.06 -22.22 -18.76
C GLU A 275 -2.55 -20.83 -19.20
N LEU A 276 -2.20 -20.73 -20.50
CA LEU A 276 -1.90 -19.48 -21.17
C LEU A 276 -2.93 -19.21 -22.27
N TRP A 277 -3.65 -18.10 -22.15
CA TRP A 277 -4.58 -17.61 -23.17
C TRP A 277 -3.85 -16.85 -24.28
N VAL A 278 -4.11 -17.23 -25.52
CA VAL A 278 -3.44 -16.75 -26.73
C VAL A 278 -4.47 -16.35 -27.78
N GLY A 279 -4.33 -15.16 -28.35
CA GLY A 279 -5.28 -14.62 -29.33
C GLY A 279 -6.51 -13.96 -28.74
N THR A 280 -6.40 -13.35 -27.57
CA THR A 280 -7.50 -12.52 -27.03
C THR A 280 -7.73 -11.28 -27.90
N ALA A 281 -8.95 -10.73 -27.91
CA ALA A 281 -9.28 -9.51 -28.67
C ALA A 281 -8.32 -8.33 -28.34
N GLU A 282 -7.92 -8.21 -27.07
CA GLU A 282 -6.91 -7.24 -26.59
C GLU A 282 -5.53 -7.49 -27.23
N GLN A 283 -5.08 -8.75 -27.29
CA GLN A 283 -3.81 -9.10 -27.92
C GLN A 283 -3.83 -8.82 -29.42
N LEU A 284 -4.91 -9.21 -30.11
CA LEU A 284 -5.04 -9.04 -31.56
C LEU A 284 -5.17 -7.57 -31.96
N SER A 285 -5.95 -6.77 -31.23
CA SER A 285 -6.06 -5.32 -31.48
C SER A 285 -4.74 -4.58 -31.26
N ALA A 286 -3.89 -5.06 -30.36
CA ALA A 286 -2.52 -4.57 -30.17
C ALA A 286 -1.50 -5.13 -31.20
N GLY A 287 -1.96 -5.89 -32.20
CA GLY A 287 -1.12 -6.48 -33.24
C GLY A 287 -0.15 -7.55 -32.71
N ILE A 288 -0.49 -8.23 -31.61
CA ILE A 288 0.32 -9.33 -31.08
C ILE A 288 0.10 -10.57 -31.94
N ARG A 289 1.19 -11.13 -32.44
CA ARG A 289 1.16 -12.41 -33.15
C ARG A 289 1.18 -13.56 -32.14
N PRO A 290 0.25 -14.52 -32.20
CA PRO A 290 0.20 -15.68 -31.30
C PRO A 290 1.53 -16.42 -31.13
N ALA A 291 2.23 -16.69 -32.24
CA ALA A 291 3.51 -17.37 -32.24
C ALA A 291 4.56 -16.63 -31.39
N GLU A 292 4.72 -15.32 -31.63
CA GLU A 292 5.68 -14.45 -30.94
C GLU A 292 5.39 -14.36 -29.43
N TYR A 293 4.10 -14.30 -29.07
CA TYR A 293 3.66 -14.30 -27.68
C TYR A 293 4.02 -15.61 -26.97
N CYS A 294 3.72 -16.75 -27.59
CA CYS A 294 4.09 -18.07 -27.06
C CYS A 294 5.60 -18.25 -26.94
N GLU A 295 6.37 -17.86 -27.97
CA GLU A 295 7.83 -17.93 -27.97
C GLU A 295 8.46 -17.12 -26.84
N THR A 296 7.86 -15.98 -26.48
CA THR A 296 8.35 -15.11 -25.42
C THR A 296 7.89 -15.57 -24.03
N MET A 297 6.60 -15.88 -23.86
CA MET A 297 6.01 -16.13 -22.54
C MET A 297 6.26 -17.55 -22.03
N LEU A 298 6.26 -18.56 -22.91
CA LEU A 298 6.40 -19.95 -22.48
C LEU A 298 7.76 -20.25 -21.82
N PRO A 299 8.91 -19.72 -22.27
CA PRO A 299 10.15 -19.91 -21.53
C PRO A 299 10.13 -19.34 -20.11
N LEU A 300 9.32 -18.30 -19.87
CA LEU A 300 9.24 -17.60 -18.59
C LEU A 300 8.24 -18.24 -17.61
N ILE A 301 7.22 -18.92 -18.12
CA ILE A 301 6.15 -19.52 -17.32
C ILE A 301 6.19 -21.06 -17.47
N SER A 302 7.08 -21.70 -16.71
CA SER A 302 7.35 -23.14 -16.83
C SER A 302 6.20 -24.04 -16.37
N ILE A 303 5.25 -23.51 -15.59
CA ILE A 303 4.08 -24.26 -15.10
C ILE A 303 2.99 -24.44 -16.18
N VAL A 304 2.97 -23.60 -17.22
CA VAL A 304 1.95 -23.67 -18.27
C VAL A 304 2.08 -24.96 -19.06
N THR A 305 1.04 -25.79 -19.04
CA THR A 305 0.95 -27.02 -19.86
C THR A 305 -0.22 -26.96 -20.86
N THR A 306 -1.07 -25.94 -20.72
CA THR A 306 -2.29 -25.74 -21.50
C THR A 306 -2.26 -24.42 -22.26
N ILE A 307 -2.69 -24.44 -23.52
CA ILE A 307 -2.93 -23.24 -24.34
C ILE A 307 -4.43 -23.06 -24.56
N GLY A 308 -4.98 -21.91 -24.17
CA GLY A 308 -6.33 -21.49 -24.55
C GLY A 308 -6.28 -20.62 -25.79
N VAL A 309 -6.90 -21.08 -26.89
CA VAL A 309 -6.95 -20.33 -28.15
C VAL A 309 -8.17 -19.41 -28.15
N GLY A 310 -7.94 -18.13 -28.40
CA GLY A 310 -9.00 -17.12 -28.45
C GLY A 310 -9.91 -17.31 -29.67
N PRO A 311 -11.21 -16.96 -29.55
CA PRO A 311 -12.22 -17.26 -30.57
C PRO A 311 -12.02 -16.50 -31.89
N GLU A 312 -11.29 -15.38 -31.85
CA GLU A 312 -11.00 -14.51 -33.00
C GLU A 312 -9.78 -14.96 -33.81
N ILE A 313 -9.06 -15.99 -33.35
CA ILE A 313 -7.94 -16.56 -34.12
C ILE A 313 -8.47 -17.30 -35.34
N ASP A 314 -7.90 -16.99 -36.50
CA ASP A 314 -8.22 -17.63 -37.78
C ASP A 314 -7.22 -18.74 -38.18
N THR A 315 -6.03 -18.77 -37.55
CA THR A 315 -4.95 -19.72 -37.85
C THR A 315 -4.23 -20.20 -36.59
N ILE A 316 -3.96 -21.50 -36.53
CA ILE A 316 -3.26 -22.15 -35.40
C ILE A 316 -1.97 -22.86 -35.83
N ASP A 317 -1.38 -22.49 -36.96
CA ASP A 317 -0.15 -23.10 -37.50
C ASP A 317 1.01 -23.09 -36.50
N TRP A 318 1.06 -22.05 -35.67
CA TRP A 318 2.03 -21.87 -34.60
C TRP A 318 1.91 -22.92 -33.47
N CYS A 319 0.78 -23.63 -33.35
CA CYS A 319 0.65 -24.72 -32.40
C CYS A 319 1.66 -25.84 -32.70
N ALA A 320 1.98 -26.08 -33.98
CA ALA A 320 2.92 -27.14 -34.38
C ALA A 320 4.34 -26.95 -33.82
N THR A 321 4.73 -25.72 -33.47
CA THR A 321 6.05 -25.39 -32.92
C THR A 321 6.08 -25.26 -31.41
N LEU A 322 4.95 -25.51 -30.72
CA LEU A 322 4.89 -25.42 -29.27
C LEU A 322 5.81 -26.46 -28.60
N PRO A 323 6.43 -26.12 -27.45
CA PRO A 323 7.29 -27.06 -26.72
C PRO A 323 6.54 -28.33 -26.29
N GLU A 324 7.24 -29.46 -26.20
CA GLU A 324 6.65 -30.76 -25.82
C GLU A 324 5.99 -30.78 -24.43
N ARG A 325 6.34 -29.83 -23.55
CA ARG A 325 5.69 -29.65 -22.24
C ARG A 325 4.24 -29.15 -22.35
N ILE A 326 3.85 -28.61 -23.50
CA ILE A 326 2.47 -28.20 -23.76
C ILE A 326 1.70 -29.45 -24.20
N THR A 327 0.85 -29.93 -23.32
CA THR A 327 0.15 -31.19 -23.46
C THR A 327 -1.31 -31.01 -23.81
N ALA A 328 -1.87 -29.82 -23.59
CA ALA A 328 -3.28 -29.57 -23.86
C ALA A 328 -3.52 -28.27 -24.63
N VAL A 329 -4.54 -28.29 -25.49
CA VAL A 329 -5.00 -27.11 -26.23
C VAL A 329 -6.52 -27.02 -26.13
N SER A 330 -7.02 -25.86 -25.70
CA SER A 330 -8.44 -25.52 -25.74
C SER A 330 -8.73 -24.72 -27.00
N VAL A 331 -9.59 -25.25 -27.86
CA VAL A 331 -10.12 -24.60 -29.07
C VAL A 331 -11.61 -24.28 -28.94
N ILE A 332 -12.10 -24.20 -27.70
CA ILE A 332 -13.48 -23.84 -27.38
C ILE A 332 -13.80 -22.48 -28.03
N MET A 333 -14.98 -22.36 -28.66
CA MET A 333 -15.44 -21.16 -29.38
C MET A 333 -14.55 -20.71 -30.56
N CYS A 334 -13.56 -21.50 -30.99
CA CYS A 334 -12.74 -21.19 -32.17
C CYS A 334 -13.54 -21.42 -33.46
N SER A 335 -14.37 -20.45 -33.83
CA SER A 335 -15.22 -20.50 -35.01
C SER A 335 -14.54 -19.99 -36.29
N ALA A 336 -13.47 -19.18 -36.15
CA ALA A 336 -12.72 -18.64 -37.28
C ALA A 336 -11.60 -19.56 -37.79
N VAL A 337 -11.11 -20.49 -36.97
CA VAL A 337 -10.10 -21.47 -37.36
C VAL A 337 -10.70 -22.49 -38.32
N THR A 338 -10.22 -22.51 -39.56
CA THR A 338 -10.72 -23.47 -40.58
C THR A 338 -9.81 -24.68 -40.78
N ASP A 339 -8.54 -24.59 -40.41
CA ASP A 339 -7.58 -25.69 -40.47
C ASP A 339 -7.05 -26.02 -39.07
N PHE A 340 -7.37 -27.22 -38.59
CA PHE A 340 -6.91 -27.74 -37.30
C PHE A 340 -5.77 -28.76 -37.43
N THR A 341 -5.32 -29.07 -38.65
CA THR A 341 -4.21 -30.02 -38.88
C THR A 341 -2.91 -29.68 -38.15
N PRO A 342 -2.58 -28.41 -37.78
CA PRO A 342 -1.42 -28.13 -36.94
C PRO A 342 -1.41 -28.87 -35.59
N LEU A 343 -2.57 -29.19 -35.01
CA LEU A 343 -2.66 -29.99 -33.78
C LEU A 343 -2.10 -31.40 -33.98
N LEU A 344 -2.21 -31.96 -35.19
CA LEU A 344 -1.63 -33.26 -35.52
C LEU A 344 -0.10 -33.23 -35.59
N ALA A 345 0.52 -32.05 -35.74
CA ALA A 345 1.97 -31.91 -35.74
C ALA A 345 2.56 -31.73 -34.33
N MET A 346 1.74 -31.39 -33.34
CA MET A 346 2.17 -31.26 -31.95
C MET A 346 2.65 -32.60 -31.40
N LYS A 347 3.85 -32.59 -30.82
CA LYS A 347 4.48 -33.79 -30.24
C LYS A 347 3.98 -34.11 -28.83
N GLY A 348 3.80 -33.08 -27.99
CA GLY A 348 3.39 -33.22 -26.59
C GLY A 348 1.88 -33.35 -26.38
N LEU A 349 1.09 -33.03 -27.41
CA LEU A 349 -0.38 -32.96 -27.30
C LEU A 349 -0.98 -34.31 -26.90
N ASN A 350 -1.72 -34.32 -25.79
CA ASN A 350 -2.45 -35.47 -25.29
C ASN A 350 -3.91 -35.15 -24.93
N LYS A 351 -4.29 -33.87 -24.91
CA LYS A 351 -5.67 -33.44 -24.66
C LYS A 351 -6.08 -32.26 -25.54
N VAL A 352 -7.31 -32.29 -26.07
CA VAL A 352 -7.92 -31.15 -26.75
C VAL A 352 -9.33 -30.91 -26.20
N TRP A 353 -9.60 -29.69 -25.77
CA TRP A 353 -10.95 -29.25 -25.41
C TRP A 353 -11.62 -28.55 -26.59
N HIS A 354 -12.87 -28.90 -26.82
CA HIS A 354 -13.71 -28.29 -27.85
C HIS A 354 -15.16 -28.19 -27.36
N ASN A 355 -16.00 -27.47 -28.11
CA ASN A 355 -17.43 -27.39 -27.84
C ASN A 355 -18.22 -27.29 -29.16
N GLU A 356 -19.54 -27.13 -29.05
CA GLU A 356 -20.44 -27.01 -30.21
C GLU A 356 -20.14 -25.78 -31.09
N GLU A 357 -19.52 -24.74 -30.52
CA GLU A 357 -19.14 -23.52 -31.22
C GLU A 357 -17.78 -23.62 -31.94
N THR A 358 -17.03 -24.69 -31.71
CA THR A 358 -15.78 -24.95 -32.43
C THR A 358 -16.08 -25.20 -33.90
N HIS A 359 -15.31 -24.61 -34.80
CA HIS A 359 -15.60 -24.66 -36.23
C HIS A 359 -15.74 -26.12 -36.73
N PRO A 360 -16.73 -26.45 -37.59
CA PRO A 360 -17.03 -27.83 -37.99
C PRO A 360 -15.86 -28.59 -38.63
N SER A 361 -14.88 -27.90 -39.20
CA SER A 361 -13.68 -28.53 -39.76
C SER A 361 -12.85 -29.28 -38.72
N PHE A 362 -12.97 -28.97 -37.42
CA PHE A 362 -12.33 -29.72 -36.36
C PHE A 362 -12.72 -31.21 -36.39
N LYS A 363 -13.98 -31.53 -36.76
CA LYS A 363 -14.47 -32.91 -36.88
C LYS A 363 -13.68 -33.75 -37.88
N THR A 364 -13.03 -33.12 -38.85
CA THR A 364 -12.27 -33.82 -39.91
C THR A 364 -10.96 -34.43 -39.42
N ILE A 365 -10.46 -33.99 -38.26
CA ILE A 365 -9.19 -34.47 -37.68
C ILE A 365 -9.36 -35.28 -36.39
N ILE A 366 -10.59 -35.44 -35.88
CA ILE A 366 -10.87 -36.14 -34.61
C ILE A 366 -10.30 -37.55 -34.60
N ASP A 367 -10.60 -38.36 -35.62
CA ASP A 367 -10.11 -39.75 -35.68
C ASP A 367 -8.58 -39.79 -35.73
N GLN A 368 -7.95 -38.82 -36.39
CA GLN A 368 -6.49 -38.72 -36.47
C GLN A 368 -5.88 -38.36 -35.11
N LEU A 369 -6.49 -37.45 -34.36
CA LEU A 369 -6.08 -37.11 -32.99
C LEU A 369 -6.23 -38.31 -32.04
N VAL A 370 -7.38 -38.99 -32.08
CA VAL A 370 -7.64 -40.17 -31.24
C VAL A 370 -6.67 -41.31 -31.57
N ASN A 371 -6.37 -41.54 -32.84
CA ASN A 371 -5.38 -42.55 -33.26
C ASN A 371 -3.96 -42.22 -32.79
N LYS A 372 -3.64 -40.94 -32.57
CA LYS A 372 -2.38 -40.50 -31.93
C LYS A 372 -2.40 -40.58 -30.40
N GLY A 373 -3.50 -41.03 -29.79
CA GLY A 373 -3.65 -41.12 -28.34
C GLY A 373 -4.06 -39.81 -27.66
N VAL A 374 -4.59 -38.84 -28.41
CA VAL A 374 -5.10 -37.58 -27.86
C VAL A 374 -6.51 -37.80 -27.31
N THR A 375 -6.75 -37.40 -26.06
CA THR A 375 -8.07 -37.37 -25.42
C THR A 375 -8.83 -36.11 -25.88
N LEU A 376 -10.07 -36.29 -26.32
CA LEU A 376 -10.97 -35.19 -26.66
C LEU A 376 -11.98 -35.00 -25.53
N GLU A 377 -12.09 -33.77 -25.04
CA GLU A 377 -13.06 -33.40 -24.00
C GLU A 377 -14.00 -32.32 -24.52
N GLU A 378 -15.29 -32.64 -24.58
CA GLU A 378 -16.31 -31.68 -24.94
C GLU A 378 -16.70 -30.86 -23.71
N TRP A 379 -16.53 -29.54 -23.79
CA TRP A 379 -16.90 -28.62 -22.72
C TRP A 379 -18.36 -28.20 -22.88
N GLN A 380 -19.17 -28.52 -21.88
CA GLN A 380 -20.56 -28.07 -21.75
C GLN A 380 -20.62 -26.96 -20.68
N PRO A 381 -21.20 -25.79 -20.99
CA PRO A 381 -21.26 -24.64 -20.07
C PRO A 381 -21.90 -24.90 -18.71
#